data_AF-A0A0Q8P6T1-F1
#
_entry.id   AF-A0A0Q8P6T1-F1
#
_cell.length_a   1.000
_cell.length_b   1.000
_cell.length_c   1.000
_cell.angle_alpha   90.00
_cell.angle_beta   90.00
_cell.angle_gamma   90.00
#
_symmetry.space_group_name_H-M   'P 1'
#
loop_
_entity.id
_entity.type
_entity.pdbx_description
1 polymer ?
#
loop_
_entity_poly.entity_id
_entity_poly.type
_entity_poly.pdbx_seq_one_letter_code
_entity_poly.pdbx_strand_id
1 'polypeptide(L)'
;MNSPQDLLERWIGDLPHQLLLLEQVLLPGAITFDYSPGSLDALERQLLERHDAEQHRELTEAATAYLGEVLLGVAGGAWGWHTRPVGERPGQPVVRPDQELELSPVAPMLLISYALRVRTGTAFAEEVERLRQAVAERRHEVPGWEPVKEHTPGVDPGVPLPEHPALTAWLAERREALSAWAGDAFGGAWRWNLHPETLDWLETVLRQRFATAQEFDAAREEPFVQGAGWYLGEVIRRNRGAVWQYVPAPGSSLESGWTGVPFVDQPAKRGGGAAVPSVCLRELFDGERKDSLRDLLSWFRPTSYAHVGALLQRLDMVSREKVDSVLTDYADFAHNDLPPNEVADALQAFGVAISAHADDVDDLEESYAGILAAAAELTDGAVSITDVRLRADEEYDEVLEFARNGVLVTQPTEHQSDEYLDHLAIVEFIGHVDPDPGTDPRRFHMVDFVRQPNGVYETYFVFATPEQAAGLARELGVELH
;
A
#
# COMPACT_ATOMS: atom_id res chain seq x y z
N MET A 1 -16.76 -20.36 29.00
CA MET A 1 -16.25 -21.10 27.83
C MET A 1 -16.46 -20.18 26.66
N ASN A 2 -15.40 -19.83 25.93
CA ASN A 2 -15.51 -18.98 24.75
C ASN A 2 -16.38 -19.71 23.72
N SER A 3 -17.31 -18.99 23.10
CA SER A 3 -18.13 -19.55 22.03
C SER A 3 -17.24 -19.92 20.82
N PRO A 4 -17.65 -20.85 19.94
CA PRO A 4 -16.92 -21.12 18.70
C PRO A 4 -16.72 -19.88 17.83
N GLN A 5 -17.65 -18.92 17.91
CA GLN A 5 -17.55 -17.63 17.22
C GLN A 5 -16.46 -16.76 17.86
N ASP A 6 -16.42 -16.64 19.18
CA ASP A 6 -15.37 -15.86 19.89
C ASP A 6 -13.97 -16.41 19.58
N LEU A 7 -13.86 -17.74 19.44
CA LEU A 7 -12.60 -18.39 19.08
C LEU A 7 -12.19 -18.11 17.63
N LEU A 8 -13.17 -18.05 16.71
CA LEU A 8 -12.95 -17.68 15.31
C LEU A 8 -12.53 -16.21 15.18
N GLU A 9 -13.25 -15.30 15.85
CA GLU A 9 -12.96 -13.86 15.82
C GLU A 9 -11.56 -13.57 16.36
N ARG A 10 -11.16 -14.24 17.45
CA ARG A 10 -9.80 -14.14 17.96
C ARG A 10 -8.76 -14.68 16.98
N TRP A 11 -9.02 -15.85 16.37
CA TRP A 11 -8.12 -16.40 15.36
C TRP A 11 -7.92 -15.44 14.18
N ILE A 12 -9.02 -14.89 13.63
CA ILE A 12 -8.97 -13.93 12.53
C ILE A 12 -8.20 -12.68 12.95
N GLY A 13 -8.42 -12.16 14.16
CA GLY A 13 -7.66 -11.03 14.70
C GLY A 13 -6.17 -11.30 14.89
N ASP A 14 -5.79 -12.56 15.15
CA ASP A 14 -4.40 -12.99 15.33
C ASP A 14 -3.70 -13.31 13.99
N LEU A 15 -4.42 -13.48 12.88
CA LEU A 15 -3.85 -13.87 11.58
C LEU A 15 -2.72 -12.94 11.11
N PRO A 16 -2.86 -11.59 11.13
CA PRO A 16 -1.77 -10.71 10.68
C PRO A 16 -0.49 -10.91 11.50
N HIS A 17 -0.61 -11.13 12.81
CA HIS A 17 0.53 -11.43 13.66
C HIS A 17 1.16 -12.78 13.31
N GLN A 18 0.36 -13.82 13.09
CA GLN A 18 0.86 -15.16 12.74
C GLN A 18 1.59 -15.16 11.39
N LEU A 19 1.09 -14.43 10.40
CA LEU A 19 1.70 -14.31 9.08
C LEU A 19 3.00 -13.50 9.15
N LEU A 20 2.99 -12.37 9.86
CA LEU A 20 4.18 -11.56 10.11
C LEU A 20 5.26 -12.36 10.85
N LEU A 21 4.87 -13.14 11.86
CA LEU A 21 5.77 -14.03 12.59
C LEU A 21 6.35 -15.12 11.67
N LEU A 22 5.52 -15.73 10.82
CA LEU A 22 5.97 -16.74 9.86
C LEU A 22 7.05 -16.17 8.94
N GLU A 23 6.78 -15.01 8.37
CA GLU A 23 7.61 -14.38 7.35
C GLU A 23 8.89 -13.79 7.90
N GLN A 24 8.77 -12.93 8.90
CA GLN A 24 9.87 -12.08 9.30
C GLN A 24 10.76 -12.72 10.38
N VAL A 25 10.25 -13.72 11.10
CA VAL A 25 10.95 -14.30 12.26
C VAL A 25 11.22 -15.78 12.07
N LEU A 26 10.21 -16.56 11.69
CA LEU A 26 10.34 -18.01 11.65
C LEU A 26 11.00 -18.48 10.35
N LEU A 27 10.64 -17.93 9.19
CA LEU A 27 11.12 -18.35 7.86
C LEU A 27 11.66 -17.19 7.00
N PRO A 28 12.54 -16.31 7.54
CA PRO A 28 13.04 -15.17 6.77
C PRO A 28 13.78 -15.64 5.52
N GLY A 29 13.28 -15.24 4.35
CA GLY A 29 13.85 -15.58 3.04
C GLY A 29 13.80 -17.05 2.63
N ALA A 30 13.18 -17.93 3.43
CA ALA A 30 13.12 -19.37 3.15
C ALA A 30 11.96 -19.75 2.20
N ILE A 31 10.90 -18.94 2.19
CA ILE A 31 9.74 -19.10 1.30
C ILE A 31 9.38 -17.74 0.69
N THR A 32 8.77 -17.76 -0.49
CA THR A 32 8.17 -16.56 -1.09
C THR A 32 6.74 -16.40 -0.56
N PHE A 33 6.47 -15.33 0.18
CA PHE A 33 5.17 -15.05 0.78
C PHE A 33 4.20 -14.38 -0.22
N ASP A 34 3.93 -15.06 -1.33
CA ASP A 34 3.05 -14.56 -2.41
C ASP A 34 1.63 -15.11 -2.36
N TYR A 35 1.32 -15.91 -1.32
CA TYR A 35 0.05 -16.63 -1.15
C TYR A 35 -0.34 -17.46 -2.38
N SER A 36 0.65 -17.94 -3.14
CA SER A 36 0.44 -18.86 -4.25
C SER A 36 0.50 -20.31 -3.76
N PRO A 37 -0.14 -21.25 -4.47
CA PRO A 37 0.04 -22.66 -4.12
C PRO A 37 1.47 -23.17 -4.31
N GLY A 38 2.30 -22.52 -5.14
CA GLY A 38 3.69 -22.90 -5.36
C GLY A 38 4.59 -22.66 -4.15
N SER A 39 4.24 -21.72 -3.27
CA SER A 39 5.01 -21.47 -2.04
C SER A 39 4.85 -22.58 -0.99
N LEU A 40 3.77 -23.38 -1.08
CA LEU A 40 3.47 -24.45 -0.11
C LEU A 40 4.48 -25.59 -0.15
N ASP A 41 5.10 -25.86 -1.30
CA ASP A 41 6.17 -26.87 -1.40
C ASP A 41 7.37 -26.50 -0.53
N ALA A 42 7.70 -25.21 -0.47
CA ALA A 42 8.77 -24.71 0.38
C ALA A 42 8.36 -24.72 1.86
N LEU A 43 7.12 -24.36 2.17
CA LEU A 43 6.59 -24.42 3.53
C LEU A 43 6.57 -25.85 4.08
N GLU A 44 6.08 -26.83 3.32
CA GLU A 44 6.05 -28.24 3.73
C GLU A 44 7.47 -28.76 4.00
N ARG A 45 8.42 -28.43 3.13
CA ARG A 45 9.84 -28.77 3.31
C ARG A 45 10.40 -28.21 4.62
N GLN A 46 10.17 -26.93 4.91
CA GLN A 46 10.62 -26.29 6.14
C GLN A 46 10.01 -26.95 7.39
N LEU A 47 8.72 -27.27 7.37
CA LEU A 47 8.06 -28.00 8.46
C LEU A 47 8.66 -29.39 8.69
N LEU A 48 9.05 -30.09 7.62
CA LEU A 48 9.63 -31.44 7.69
C LEU A 48 11.08 -31.48 8.19
N GLU A 49 11.84 -30.41 7.95
CA GLU A 49 13.26 -30.26 8.31
C GLU A 49 13.48 -29.80 9.75
N ARG A 50 12.50 -29.14 10.39
CA ARG A 50 12.64 -28.67 11.78
C ARG A 50 12.46 -29.78 12.80
N HIS A 51 13.38 -29.83 13.78
CA HIS A 51 13.40 -30.88 14.83
C HIS A 51 13.25 -30.35 16.26
N ASP A 52 13.28 -29.03 16.48
CA ASP A 52 13.12 -28.41 17.80
C ASP A 52 11.64 -28.28 18.20
N ALA A 53 11.24 -28.83 19.36
CA ALA A 53 9.83 -28.99 19.72
C ALA A 53 9.09 -27.66 20.05
N GLU A 54 9.78 -26.65 20.57
CA GLU A 54 9.15 -25.37 20.95
C GLU A 54 8.97 -24.48 19.72
N GLN A 55 10.03 -24.31 18.93
CA GLN A 55 9.98 -23.60 17.65
C GLN A 55 9.00 -24.28 16.67
N HIS A 56 8.86 -25.59 16.75
CA HIS A 56 7.93 -26.33 15.91
C HIS A 56 6.46 -26.03 16.23
N ARG A 57 6.11 -25.69 17.48
CA ARG A 57 4.73 -25.33 17.86
C ARG A 57 4.31 -24.00 17.25
N GLU A 58 5.14 -22.97 17.38
CA GLU A 58 4.87 -21.65 16.81
C GLU A 58 4.91 -21.68 15.29
N LEU A 59 5.88 -22.39 14.71
CA LEU A 59 5.93 -22.62 13.28
C LEU A 59 4.66 -23.31 12.77
N THR A 60 4.12 -24.29 13.50
CA THR A 60 2.89 -24.96 13.10
C THR A 60 1.68 -24.03 13.13
N GLU A 61 1.57 -23.16 14.13
CA GLU A 61 0.48 -22.19 14.25
C GLU A 61 0.55 -21.12 13.16
N ALA A 62 1.73 -20.55 12.95
CA ALA A 62 1.99 -19.59 11.88
C ALA A 62 1.80 -20.21 10.48
N ALA A 63 2.27 -21.45 10.26
CA ALA A 63 2.04 -22.19 9.02
C ALA A 63 0.57 -22.54 8.80
N THR A 64 -0.22 -22.75 9.87
CA THR A 64 -1.67 -22.98 9.78
C THR A 64 -2.38 -21.77 9.20
N ALA A 65 -2.00 -20.56 9.64
CA ALA A 65 -2.52 -19.31 9.07
C ALA A 65 -2.21 -19.23 7.58
N TYR A 66 -0.93 -19.32 7.20
CA TYR A 66 -0.51 -19.17 5.80
C TYR A 66 -1.10 -20.25 4.87
N LEU A 67 -1.04 -21.52 5.28
CA LEU A 67 -1.64 -22.62 4.51
C LEU A 67 -3.14 -22.40 4.31
N GLY A 68 -3.86 -21.97 5.35
CA GLY A 68 -5.29 -21.68 5.22
C GLY A 68 -5.58 -20.55 4.25
N GLU A 69 -4.80 -19.46 4.28
CA GLU A 69 -4.92 -18.34 3.34
C GLU A 69 -4.69 -18.77 1.89
N VAL A 70 -3.70 -19.62 1.63
CA VAL A 70 -3.45 -20.15 0.29
C VAL A 70 -4.62 -21.03 -0.17
N LEU A 71 -5.16 -21.89 0.71
CA LEU A 71 -6.30 -22.75 0.37
C LEU A 71 -7.57 -21.93 0.08
N LEU A 72 -7.83 -20.87 0.86
CA LEU A 72 -8.90 -19.91 0.60
C LEU A 72 -8.70 -19.18 -0.74
N GLY A 73 -7.45 -18.85 -1.08
CA GLY A 73 -7.12 -18.26 -2.39
C GLY A 73 -7.38 -19.20 -3.58
N VAL A 74 -7.38 -20.52 -3.36
CA VAL A 74 -7.67 -21.52 -4.40
C VAL A 74 -9.17 -21.79 -4.52
N ALA A 75 -9.86 -21.98 -3.40
CA ALA A 75 -11.22 -22.51 -3.36
C ALA A 75 -12.29 -21.52 -2.90
N GLY A 76 -11.92 -20.26 -2.63
CA GLY A 76 -12.82 -19.26 -2.06
C GLY A 76 -13.30 -19.66 -0.66
N GLY A 77 -14.46 -19.15 -0.27
CA GLY A 77 -15.09 -19.39 1.01
C GLY A 77 -14.47 -18.58 2.15
N ALA A 78 -14.48 -19.12 3.37
CA ALA A 78 -14.16 -18.35 4.57
C ALA A 78 -13.44 -19.19 5.63
N TRP A 79 -12.81 -18.51 6.59
CA TRP A 79 -12.40 -19.14 7.83
C TRP A 79 -13.61 -19.60 8.65
N GLY A 80 -13.46 -20.73 9.31
CA GLY A 80 -14.43 -21.25 10.26
C GLY A 80 -13.74 -21.86 11.46
N TRP A 81 -14.54 -22.21 12.47
CA TRP A 81 -14.07 -22.92 13.65
C TRP A 81 -14.69 -24.32 13.71
N HIS A 82 -13.86 -25.33 13.93
CA HIS A 82 -14.30 -26.68 14.24
C HIS A 82 -14.14 -26.95 15.74
N THR A 83 -15.23 -27.33 16.41
CA THR A 83 -15.30 -27.46 17.87
C THR A 83 -14.73 -28.76 18.42
N ARG A 84 -14.33 -29.70 17.55
CA ARG A 84 -13.68 -30.93 18.01
C ARG A 84 -12.33 -30.59 18.64
N PRO A 85 -12.10 -30.94 19.92
CA PRO A 85 -10.84 -30.63 20.58
C PRO A 85 -9.64 -31.29 19.88
N VAL A 86 -8.53 -30.56 19.83
CA VAL A 86 -7.23 -31.05 19.31
C VAL A 86 -6.18 -30.79 20.37
N GLY A 87 -5.69 -31.86 21.00
CA GLY A 87 -4.86 -31.76 22.20
C GLY A 87 -5.60 -31.02 23.32
N GLU A 88 -5.00 -29.95 23.82
CA GLU A 88 -5.57 -29.09 24.87
C GLU A 88 -6.45 -27.94 24.33
N ARG A 89 -6.53 -27.77 23.00
CA ARG A 89 -7.29 -26.67 22.38
C ARG A 89 -8.79 -27.01 22.30
N PRO A 90 -9.71 -26.06 22.59
CA PRO A 90 -11.17 -26.27 22.55
C PRO A 90 -11.74 -26.37 21.12
N GLY A 91 -10.89 -26.62 20.12
CA GLY A 91 -11.22 -26.65 18.70
C GLY A 91 -10.01 -26.25 17.85
N GLN A 92 -10.24 -26.04 16.56
CA GLN A 92 -9.22 -25.57 15.62
C GLN A 92 -9.83 -24.73 14.50
N PRO A 93 -9.06 -23.80 13.90
CA PRO A 93 -9.47 -23.11 12.70
C PRO A 93 -9.54 -24.07 11.51
N VAL A 94 -10.49 -23.83 10.61
CA VAL A 94 -10.69 -24.59 9.38
C VAL A 94 -10.97 -23.64 8.22
N VAL A 95 -10.55 -24.02 7.03
CA VAL A 95 -10.95 -23.40 5.77
C VAL A 95 -12.27 -24.04 5.33
N ARG A 96 -13.30 -23.23 5.15
CA ARG A 96 -14.57 -23.65 4.54
C ARG A 96 -14.52 -23.19 3.09
N PRO A 97 -14.32 -24.08 2.10
CA PRO A 97 -14.36 -23.71 0.69
C PRO A 97 -15.68 -23.05 0.31
N ASP A 98 -15.70 -22.37 -0.85
CA ASP A 98 -16.91 -21.76 -1.39
C ASP A 98 -18.09 -22.75 -1.32
N GLN A 99 -19.25 -22.26 -0.86
CA GLN A 99 -20.41 -23.10 -0.61
C GLN A 99 -20.88 -23.83 -1.89
N GLU A 100 -20.67 -23.24 -3.07
CA GLU A 100 -21.03 -23.86 -4.35
C GLU A 100 -20.16 -25.05 -4.73
N LEU A 101 -19.03 -25.27 -4.05
CA LEU A 101 -18.18 -26.45 -4.23
C LEU A 101 -18.68 -27.66 -3.42
N GLU A 102 -19.58 -27.46 -2.45
CA GLU A 102 -20.12 -28.50 -1.57
C GLU A 102 -19.05 -29.38 -0.87
N LEU A 103 -17.85 -28.83 -0.65
CA LEU A 103 -16.73 -29.54 -0.05
C LEU A 103 -16.79 -29.52 1.48
N SER A 104 -16.24 -30.57 2.09
CA SER A 104 -16.01 -30.57 3.53
C SER A 104 -14.92 -29.56 3.92
N PRO A 105 -15.01 -28.91 5.10
CA PRO A 105 -13.98 -27.99 5.57
C PRO A 105 -12.62 -28.68 5.69
N VAL A 106 -11.56 -27.98 5.26
CA VAL A 106 -10.17 -28.42 5.38
C VAL A 106 -9.62 -27.87 6.70
N ALA A 107 -8.97 -28.71 7.50
CA ALA A 107 -8.33 -28.27 8.74
C ALA A 107 -6.81 -28.17 8.52
N PRO A 108 -6.22 -26.96 8.35
CA PRO A 108 -4.81 -26.84 8.01
C PRO A 108 -3.89 -27.47 9.07
N MET A 109 -4.23 -27.35 10.35
CA MET A 109 -3.52 -28.04 11.46
C MET A 109 -3.46 -29.57 11.29
N LEU A 110 -4.56 -30.19 10.84
CA LEU A 110 -4.60 -31.64 10.61
C LEU A 110 -3.84 -32.01 9.33
N LEU A 111 -3.87 -31.16 8.31
CA LEU A 111 -3.11 -31.36 7.09
C LEU A 111 -1.60 -31.29 7.37
N ILE A 112 -1.15 -30.32 8.16
CA ILE A 112 0.24 -30.23 8.64
C ILE A 112 0.60 -31.49 9.46
N SER A 113 -0.25 -31.88 10.42
CA SER A 113 -0.04 -33.08 11.22
C SER A 113 0.07 -34.35 10.36
N TYR A 114 -0.73 -34.44 9.30
CA TYR A 114 -0.67 -35.53 8.33
C TYR A 114 0.66 -35.49 7.55
N ALA A 115 1.03 -34.34 6.99
CA ALA A 115 2.28 -34.13 6.26
C ALA A 115 3.50 -34.54 7.09
N LEU A 116 3.56 -34.11 8.36
CA LEU A 116 4.65 -34.46 9.29
C LEU A 116 4.72 -35.96 9.61
N ARG A 117 3.57 -36.66 9.57
CA ARG A 117 3.49 -38.10 9.82
C ARG A 117 3.91 -38.92 8.60
N VAL A 118 3.43 -38.56 7.40
CA VAL A 118 3.69 -39.32 6.17
C VAL A 118 5.03 -38.95 5.52
N ARG A 119 5.47 -37.71 5.72
CA ARG A 119 6.75 -37.15 5.27
C ARG A 119 7.01 -37.32 3.77
N THR A 120 5.97 -37.21 2.94
CA THR A 120 6.10 -37.30 1.49
C THR A 120 6.65 -36.02 0.87
N GLY A 121 6.39 -34.86 1.49
CA GLY A 121 6.73 -33.55 0.93
C GLY A 121 5.76 -33.10 -0.18
N THR A 122 4.58 -33.72 -0.25
CA THR A 122 3.57 -33.51 -1.30
C THR A 122 2.17 -33.30 -0.74
N ALA A 123 1.97 -33.37 0.57
CA ALA A 123 0.64 -33.39 1.17
C ALA A 123 -0.13 -32.09 0.89
N PHE A 124 0.56 -30.94 0.89
CA PHE A 124 -0.07 -29.65 0.60
C PHE A 124 -0.41 -29.52 -0.88
N ALA A 125 0.50 -29.94 -1.77
CA ALA A 125 0.27 -29.92 -3.22
C ALA A 125 -0.91 -30.83 -3.63
N GLU A 126 -1.03 -32.00 -3.01
CA GLU A 126 -2.14 -32.93 -3.24
C GLU A 126 -3.49 -32.31 -2.84
N GLU A 127 -3.55 -31.62 -1.69
CA GLU A 127 -4.78 -30.97 -1.24
C GLU A 127 -5.15 -29.77 -2.13
N VAL A 128 -4.16 -28.97 -2.55
CA VAL A 128 -4.37 -27.90 -3.53
C VAL A 128 -4.95 -28.45 -4.83
N GLU A 129 -4.40 -29.54 -5.34
CA GLU A 129 -4.84 -30.13 -6.60
C GLU A 129 -6.28 -30.67 -6.47
N ARG A 130 -6.63 -31.28 -5.34
CA ARG A 130 -8.01 -31.67 -5.02
C ARG A 130 -8.98 -30.49 -5.09
N LEU A 131 -8.60 -29.33 -4.53
CA LEU A 131 -9.43 -28.12 -4.55
C LEU A 131 -9.53 -27.53 -5.97
N ARG A 132 -8.42 -27.48 -6.71
CA ARG A 132 -8.40 -26.99 -8.11
C ARG A 132 -9.30 -27.81 -9.02
N GLN A 133 -9.31 -29.13 -8.84
CA GLN A 133 -10.19 -30.02 -9.61
C GLN A 133 -11.65 -29.70 -9.36
N ALA A 134 -12.06 -29.54 -8.09
CA ALA A 134 -13.44 -29.14 -7.76
C ALA A 134 -13.83 -27.78 -8.36
N VAL A 135 -12.92 -26.80 -8.32
CA VAL A 135 -13.13 -25.49 -8.96
C VAL A 135 -13.27 -25.62 -10.48
N ALA A 136 -12.42 -26.41 -11.12
CA ALA A 136 -12.47 -26.63 -12.57
C ALA A 136 -13.76 -27.34 -13.01
N GLU A 137 -14.21 -28.33 -12.23
CA GLU A 137 -15.50 -29.01 -12.45
C GLU A 137 -16.66 -28.02 -12.36
N ARG A 138 -16.69 -27.16 -11.32
CA ARG A 138 -17.74 -26.15 -11.16
C ARG A 138 -17.76 -25.13 -12.30
N ARG A 139 -16.59 -24.67 -12.75
CA ARG A 139 -16.47 -23.76 -13.91
C ARG A 139 -16.94 -24.40 -15.21
N HIS A 140 -16.78 -25.71 -15.35
CA HIS A 140 -17.28 -26.43 -16.51
C HIS A 140 -18.81 -26.49 -16.52
N GLU A 141 -19.44 -26.66 -15.36
CA GLU A 141 -20.89 -26.66 -15.20
C GLU A 141 -21.51 -25.26 -15.34
N VAL A 142 -20.83 -24.24 -14.81
CA VAL A 142 -21.28 -22.84 -14.83
C VAL A 142 -20.18 -21.97 -15.42
N PRO A 143 -20.16 -21.79 -16.76
CA PRO A 143 -19.16 -20.94 -17.42
C PRO A 143 -19.19 -19.51 -16.86
N GLY A 144 -18.02 -19.00 -16.46
CA GLY A 144 -17.85 -17.67 -15.87
C GLY A 144 -18.02 -17.61 -14.35
N TRP A 145 -18.37 -18.73 -13.69
CA TRP A 145 -18.30 -18.82 -12.24
C TRP A 145 -16.85 -18.80 -11.74
N GLU A 146 -16.60 -18.13 -10.62
CA GLU A 146 -15.31 -18.07 -9.96
C GLU A 146 -15.55 -18.23 -8.45
N PRO A 147 -14.70 -18.97 -7.72
CA PRO A 147 -14.83 -19.10 -6.27
C PRO A 147 -14.63 -17.73 -5.61
N VAL A 148 -15.48 -17.40 -4.63
CA VAL A 148 -15.43 -16.11 -3.94
C VAL A 148 -14.92 -16.30 -2.52
N LYS A 149 -13.77 -15.70 -2.22
CA LYS A 149 -13.20 -15.66 -0.86
C LYS A 149 -13.86 -14.54 -0.04
N GLU A 150 -14.33 -14.85 1.15
CA GLU A 150 -14.68 -13.85 2.17
C GLU A 150 -13.39 -13.15 2.63
N HIS A 151 -13.42 -11.83 2.57
CA HIS A 151 -12.27 -10.98 2.89
C HIS A 151 -11.76 -11.28 4.31
N THR A 152 -10.45 -11.55 4.42
CA THR A 152 -9.76 -11.76 5.69
C THR A 152 -9.10 -10.46 6.15
N PRO A 153 -9.61 -9.81 7.23
CA PRO A 153 -9.09 -8.53 7.70
C PRO A 153 -7.59 -8.58 8.03
N GLY A 154 -6.84 -7.62 7.50
CA GLY A 154 -5.40 -7.49 7.75
C GLY A 154 -4.52 -8.51 7.03
N VAL A 155 -5.10 -9.33 6.17
CA VAL A 155 -4.38 -10.26 5.29
C VAL A 155 -4.67 -9.94 3.83
N ASP A 156 -5.95 -9.85 3.48
CA ASP A 156 -6.35 -9.49 2.13
C ASP A 156 -6.19 -7.98 1.90
N PRO A 157 -5.68 -7.56 0.74
CA PRO A 157 -5.59 -6.15 0.41
C PRO A 157 -6.99 -5.55 0.19
N GLY A 158 -7.25 -4.36 0.72
CA GLY A 158 -8.43 -3.56 0.34
C GLY A 158 -9.42 -3.16 1.42
N VAL A 159 -9.27 -3.62 2.67
CA VAL A 159 -9.99 -2.99 3.79
C VAL A 159 -8.95 -2.26 4.66
N PRO A 160 -9.07 -0.93 4.84
CA PRO A 160 -8.25 -0.23 5.81
C PRO A 160 -8.45 -0.87 7.18
N LEU A 161 -7.39 -1.41 7.77
CA LEU A 161 -7.42 -1.76 9.18
C LEU A 161 -7.69 -0.48 9.99
N PRO A 162 -8.49 -0.53 11.06
CA PRO A 162 -8.60 0.59 11.98
C PRO A 162 -7.20 0.94 12.46
N GLU A 163 -6.76 2.17 12.20
CA GLU A 163 -5.44 2.61 12.67
C GLU A 163 -5.39 2.47 14.19
N HIS A 164 -4.35 1.78 14.68
CA HIS A 164 -4.20 1.59 16.11
C HIS A 164 -3.95 2.97 16.77
N PRO A 165 -4.67 3.36 17.84
CA PRO A 165 -4.57 4.71 18.41
C PRO A 165 -3.14 5.13 18.79
N ALA A 166 -2.31 4.17 19.22
CA ALA A 166 -0.90 4.43 19.51
C ALA A 166 -0.10 4.81 18.25
N LEU A 167 -0.37 4.16 17.11
CA LEU A 167 0.26 4.48 15.84
C LEU A 167 -0.20 5.85 15.35
N THR A 168 -1.51 6.12 15.37
CA THR A 168 -2.06 7.42 14.96
C THR A 168 -1.47 8.57 15.80
N ALA A 169 -1.42 8.41 17.12
CA ALA A 169 -0.82 9.41 18.00
C ALA A 169 0.67 9.61 17.72
N TRP A 170 1.42 8.52 17.53
CA TRP A 170 2.85 8.58 17.22
C TRP A 170 3.11 9.26 15.87
N LEU A 171 2.36 8.92 14.81
CA LEU A 171 2.49 9.55 13.49
C LEU A 171 2.16 11.06 13.52
N ALA A 172 1.10 11.44 14.24
CA ALA A 172 0.71 12.84 14.39
C ALA A 172 1.81 13.66 15.09
N GLU A 173 2.35 13.16 16.20
CA GLU A 173 3.42 13.81 16.95
C GLU A 173 4.70 13.99 16.10
N ARG A 174 5.05 12.99 15.28
CA ARG A 174 6.22 13.07 14.39
C ARG A 174 6.01 14.02 13.23
N ARG A 175 4.81 14.04 12.63
CA ARG A 175 4.45 14.96 11.55
C ARG A 175 4.54 16.42 12.02
N GLU A 176 4.02 16.73 13.21
CA GLU A 176 4.10 18.07 13.80
C GLU A 176 5.55 18.48 14.11
N ALA A 177 6.37 17.54 14.59
CA ALA A 177 7.76 17.79 14.95
C ALA A 177 8.73 17.84 13.75
N LEU A 178 8.29 17.47 12.54
CA LEU A 178 9.17 17.26 11.38
C LEU A 178 10.05 18.46 11.08
N SER A 179 9.46 19.65 10.96
CA SER A 179 10.21 20.85 10.54
C SER A 179 11.35 21.18 11.52
N ALA A 180 11.07 21.12 12.83
CA ALA A 180 12.07 21.35 13.86
C ALA A 180 13.13 20.24 13.89
N TRP A 181 12.70 18.97 13.79
CA TRP A 181 13.61 17.82 13.76
C TRP A 181 14.53 17.85 12.54
N ALA A 182 14.00 18.15 11.35
CA ALA A 182 14.76 18.26 10.12
C ALA A 182 15.73 19.45 10.15
N GLY A 183 15.34 20.56 10.80
CA GLY A 183 16.23 21.69 11.06
C GLY A 183 17.46 21.29 11.88
N ASP A 184 17.26 20.52 12.95
CA ASP A 184 18.33 19.98 13.79
C ASP A 184 19.18 18.92 13.07
N ALA A 185 18.53 17.96 12.41
CA ALA A 185 19.19 16.83 11.75
C ALA A 185 19.95 17.22 10.49
N PHE A 186 19.41 18.12 9.66
CA PHE A 186 19.98 18.48 8.35
C PHE A 186 20.55 19.91 8.29
N GLY A 187 20.63 20.61 9.43
CA GLY A 187 21.19 21.96 9.51
C GLY A 187 20.38 23.02 8.73
N GLY A 188 19.06 22.86 8.66
CA GLY A 188 18.14 23.83 8.05
C GLY A 188 18.09 23.85 6.52
N ALA A 189 18.65 22.85 5.83
CA ALA A 189 18.65 22.80 4.36
C ALA A 189 17.34 22.21 3.78
N TRP A 190 17.03 22.53 2.52
CA TRP A 190 16.03 21.92 1.60
C TRP A 190 16.15 20.38 1.40
N ARG A 191 17.03 19.73 2.16
CA ARG A 191 17.46 18.34 2.01
C ARG A 191 16.55 17.32 2.70
N TRP A 192 15.47 17.75 3.34
CA TRP A 192 14.50 16.86 3.99
C TRP A 192 13.27 16.57 3.11
N ASN A 193 13.44 16.60 1.78
CA ASN A 193 12.36 16.42 0.80
C ASN A 193 11.87 14.96 0.66
N LEU A 194 12.24 14.06 1.56
CA LEU A 194 11.87 12.64 1.57
C LEU A 194 12.28 11.89 0.29
N HIS A 195 13.21 12.44 -0.49
CA HIS A 195 13.82 11.77 -1.63
C HIS A 195 14.79 10.68 -1.16
N PRO A 196 14.90 9.52 -1.85
CA PRO A 196 15.84 8.45 -1.50
C PRO A 196 17.29 8.89 -1.35
N GLU A 197 17.68 9.96 -2.04
CA GLU A 197 19.04 10.50 -1.94
C GLU A 197 19.38 11.05 -0.55
N THR A 198 18.36 11.47 0.20
CA THR A 198 18.53 12.04 1.55
C THR A 198 18.94 11.00 2.59
N LEU A 199 18.78 9.71 2.30
CA LEU A 199 19.13 8.63 3.22
C LEU A 199 20.64 8.53 3.50
N ASP A 200 21.50 8.88 2.54
CA ASP A 200 22.96 8.93 2.76
C ASP A 200 23.34 10.00 3.78
N TRP A 201 22.60 11.11 3.78
CA TRP A 201 22.78 12.18 4.73
C TRP A 201 22.27 11.77 6.11
N LEU A 202 21.09 11.15 6.19
CA LEU A 202 20.57 10.61 7.44
C LEU A 202 21.56 9.63 8.08
N GLU A 203 22.12 8.72 7.27
CA GLU A 203 23.16 7.79 7.72
C GLU A 203 24.38 8.53 8.26
N THR A 204 24.86 9.56 7.56
CA THR A 204 26.00 10.38 7.99
C THR A 204 25.74 11.04 9.35
N VAL A 205 24.56 11.64 9.55
CA VAL A 205 24.18 12.31 10.81
C VAL A 205 24.11 11.29 11.96
N LEU A 206 23.53 10.11 11.71
CA LEU A 206 23.46 9.04 12.70
C LEU A 206 24.85 8.55 13.13
N ARG A 207 25.76 8.35 12.17
CA ARG A 207 27.15 7.95 12.45
C ARG A 207 27.98 9.02 13.16
N GLN A 208 27.61 10.29 13.05
CA GLN A 208 28.23 11.37 13.82
C GLN A 208 27.72 11.42 15.27
N ARG A 209 26.47 11.03 15.50
CA ARG A 209 25.81 11.12 16.81
C ARG A 209 26.05 9.89 17.69
N PHE A 210 26.16 8.70 17.10
CA PHE A 210 26.31 7.44 17.81
C PHE A 210 27.52 6.67 17.29
N ALA A 211 28.31 6.10 18.19
CA ALA A 211 29.47 5.26 17.85
C ALA A 211 29.12 3.77 17.88
N THR A 212 28.12 3.36 18.66
CA THR A 212 27.79 1.93 18.88
C THR A 212 26.28 1.68 18.92
N ALA A 213 25.89 0.43 18.64
CA ALA A 213 24.49 0.00 18.77
C ALA A 213 23.96 0.18 20.20
N GLN A 214 24.81 0.03 21.23
CA GLN A 214 24.42 0.23 22.63
C GLN A 214 24.06 1.69 22.93
N GLU A 215 24.83 2.65 22.40
CA GLU A 215 24.51 4.07 22.54
C GLU A 215 23.21 4.43 21.81
N PHE A 216 23.01 3.87 20.62
CA PHE A 216 21.76 4.03 19.87
C PHE A 216 20.56 3.44 20.64
N ASP A 217 20.68 2.22 21.17
CA ASP A 217 19.62 1.53 21.92
C ASP A 217 19.25 2.31 23.20
N ALA A 218 20.23 2.92 23.89
CA ALA A 218 19.98 3.78 25.05
C ALA A 218 19.20 5.07 24.70
N ALA A 219 19.37 5.57 23.48
CA ALA A 219 18.69 6.77 22.97
C ALA A 219 17.42 6.44 22.15
N ARG A 220 16.98 5.19 22.11
CA ARG A 220 15.91 4.73 21.20
C ARG A 220 14.60 5.51 21.33
N GLU A 221 14.25 5.89 22.56
CA GLU A 221 13.04 6.65 22.87
C GLU A 221 13.24 8.17 22.77
N GLU A 222 14.45 8.65 22.48
CA GLU A 222 14.71 10.08 22.33
C GLU A 222 14.05 10.64 21.05
N PRO A 223 13.58 11.90 21.06
CA PRO A 223 12.92 12.52 19.92
C PRO A 223 13.73 12.45 18.62
N PHE A 224 15.06 12.52 18.71
CA PHE A 224 15.92 12.44 17.53
C PHE A 224 15.84 11.07 16.85
N VAL A 225 15.95 9.97 17.60
CA VAL A 225 15.93 8.60 17.05
C VAL A 225 14.54 8.24 16.55
N GLN A 226 13.50 8.65 17.29
CA GLN A 226 12.10 8.49 16.86
C GLN A 226 11.82 9.24 15.55
N GLY A 227 12.32 10.47 15.42
CA GLY A 227 12.23 11.26 14.18
C GLY A 227 13.01 10.62 13.02
N ALA A 228 14.19 10.07 13.28
CA ALA A 228 14.97 9.36 12.26
C ALA A 228 14.25 8.11 11.74
N GLY A 229 13.66 7.32 12.65
CA GLY A 229 12.87 6.14 12.29
C GLY A 229 11.63 6.51 11.48
N TRP A 230 10.92 7.57 11.89
CA TRP A 230 9.80 8.12 11.13
C TRP A 230 10.23 8.59 9.73
N TYR A 231 11.33 9.35 9.63
CA TYR A 231 11.81 9.87 8.35
C TYR A 231 12.16 8.75 7.37
N LEU A 232 12.89 7.72 7.81
CA LEU A 232 13.18 6.54 6.99
C LEU A 232 11.90 5.85 6.52
N GLY A 233 10.93 5.66 7.42
CA GLY A 233 9.65 5.06 7.07
C GLY A 233 8.85 5.90 6.07
N GLU A 234 8.86 7.24 6.17
CA GLU A 234 8.21 8.12 5.20
C GLU A 234 8.89 8.10 3.82
N VAL A 235 10.23 8.03 3.77
CA VAL A 235 10.95 7.84 2.51
C VAL A 235 10.51 6.53 1.85
N ILE A 236 10.42 5.43 2.61
CA ILE A 236 9.92 4.15 2.09
C ILE A 236 8.46 4.27 1.64
N ARG A 237 7.58 4.81 2.50
CA ARG A 237 6.15 4.99 2.24
C ARG A 237 5.90 5.70 0.92
N ARG A 238 6.52 6.87 0.74
CA ARG A 238 6.27 7.76 -0.39
C ARG A 238 6.94 7.33 -1.70
N ASN A 239 8.05 6.60 -1.63
CA ASN A 239 8.78 6.16 -2.82
C ASN A 239 8.46 4.72 -3.25
N ARG A 240 7.84 3.91 -2.37
CA ARG A 240 7.55 2.50 -2.64
C ARG A 240 6.09 2.13 -2.44
N GLY A 241 5.22 3.02 -1.98
CA GLY A 241 3.82 2.69 -1.71
C GLY A 241 3.68 1.66 -0.59
N ALA A 242 4.48 1.84 0.46
CA ALA A 242 4.32 1.10 1.72
C ALA A 242 3.28 1.81 2.61
N VAL A 243 2.88 1.17 3.70
CA VAL A 243 1.96 1.72 4.71
C VAL A 243 2.55 1.52 6.09
N TRP A 244 2.28 2.46 6.99
CA TRP A 244 2.60 2.29 8.41
C TRP A 244 1.66 1.26 9.05
N GLN A 245 2.24 0.37 9.83
CA GLN A 245 1.53 -0.64 10.60
C GLN A 245 2.04 -0.67 12.04
N TYR A 246 1.20 -1.22 12.91
CA TYR A 246 1.51 -1.45 14.30
C TYR A 246 0.79 -2.70 14.79
N VAL A 247 1.57 -3.68 15.21
CA VAL A 247 1.07 -4.89 15.87
C VAL A 247 1.44 -4.79 17.36
N PRO A 248 0.47 -4.75 18.29
CA PRO A 248 0.78 -4.74 19.71
C PRO A 248 1.63 -5.93 20.12
N ALA A 249 2.55 -5.74 21.08
CA ALA A 249 3.31 -6.84 21.65
C ALA A 249 2.35 -7.84 22.31
N PRO A 250 2.41 -9.15 21.97
CA PRO A 250 1.63 -10.14 22.69
C PRO A 250 2.13 -10.21 24.13
N GLY A 251 1.25 -10.58 25.06
CA GLY A 251 1.65 -10.87 26.45
C GLY A 251 2.47 -12.16 26.62
N SER A 252 2.91 -12.80 25.52
CA SER A 252 3.67 -14.04 25.49
C SER A 252 5.15 -13.82 25.12
N SER A 253 5.96 -14.85 25.34
CA SER A 253 7.40 -14.79 25.63
C SER A 253 8.38 -14.64 24.46
N LEU A 254 7.92 -14.46 23.22
CA LEU A 254 8.82 -14.17 22.11
C LEU A 254 8.83 -12.68 21.82
N GLU A 255 9.91 -12.03 22.24
CA GLU A 255 10.25 -10.70 21.79
C GLU A 255 10.45 -10.73 20.27
N SER A 256 9.46 -10.25 19.54
CA SER A 256 9.59 -9.97 18.11
C SER A 256 9.94 -8.49 17.95
N GLY A 257 11.01 -8.21 17.21
CA GLY A 257 11.38 -6.84 16.83
C GLY A 257 10.31 -6.13 15.97
N TRP A 258 9.25 -6.83 15.57
CA TRP A 258 8.13 -6.33 14.78
C TRP A 258 6.88 -6.00 15.60
N THR A 259 6.87 -6.31 16.89
CA THR A 259 5.71 -6.07 17.75
C THR A 259 5.98 -4.97 18.77
N GLY A 260 4.95 -4.21 19.13
CA GLY A 260 5.07 -3.08 20.05
C GLY A 260 5.78 -1.85 19.44
N VAL A 261 6.15 -1.89 18.16
CA VAL A 261 6.84 -0.81 17.44
C VAL A 261 6.18 -0.52 16.10
N PRO A 262 6.16 0.75 15.64
CA PRO A 262 5.76 1.08 14.27
C PRO A 262 6.70 0.48 13.23
N PHE A 263 6.14 -0.06 12.16
CA PHE A 263 6.89 -0.57 11.00
C PHE A 263 6.20 -0.19 9.69
N VAL A 264 6.93 -0.29 8.58
CA VAL A 264 6.39 -0.07 7.23
C VAL A 264 6.34 -1.38 6.47
N ASP A 265 5.26 -1.61 5.73
CA ASP A 265 5.00 -2.85 4.99
C ASP A 265 4.18 -2.57 3.71
N GLN A 266 4.18 -3.49 2.75
CA GLN A 266 3.42 -3.42 1.51
C GLN A 266 2.35 -4.51 1.45
N PRO A 267 1.32 -4.47 2.33
CA PRO A 267 0.29 -5.51 2.37
C PRO A 267 -0.51 -5.60 1.06
N ALA A 268 -0.57 -4.49 0.30
CA ALA A 268 -1.18 -4.42 -1.02
C ALA A 268 -0.40 -5.18 -2.11
N LYS A 269 0.90 -5.40 -1.90
CA LYS A 269 1.80 -6.01 -2.89
C LYS A 269 2.21 -7.39 -2.39
N ARG A 270 1.71 -8.45 -3.03
CA ARG A 270 2.12 -9.84 -2.71
C ARG A 270 3.64 -9.98 -2.80
N GLY A 271 4.26 -10.49 -1.74
CA GLY A 271 5.72 -10.56 -1.60
C GLY A 271 6.40 -9.19 -1.65
N GLY A 272 5.71 -8.15 -1.15
CA GLY A 272 6.24 -6.81 -0.92
C GLY A 272 7.25 -6.78 0.22
N GLY A 273 7.94 -5.65 0.36
CA GLY A 273 8.93 -5.45 1.41
C GLY A 273 8.29 -4.97 2.71
N ALA A 274 8.93 -5.31 3.82
CA ALA A 274 8.64 -4.76 5.13
C ALA A 274 9.94 -4.34 5.81
N ALA A 275 9.87 -3.33 6.68
CA ALA A 275 10.98 -2.91 7.51
C ALA A 275 10.50 -2.31 8.82
N VAL A 276 11.21 -2.60 9.90
CA VAL A 276 11.10 -1.85 11.17
C VAL A 276 12.17 -0.75 11.14
N PRO A 277 11.82 0.53 10.91
CA PRO A 277 12.82 1.57 10.69
C PRO A 277 13.82 1.68 11.84
N SER A 278 13.36 1.59 13.09
CA SER A 278 14.27 1.66 14.25
C SER A 278 15.30 0.52 14.30
N VAL A 279 14.94 -0.68 13.83
CA VAL A 279 15.87 -1.82 13.73
C VAL A 279 16.86 -1.58 12.60
N CYS A 280 16.39 -1.13 11.44
CA CYS A 280 17.26 -0.80 10.30
C CYS A 280 18.32 0.26 10.67
N LEU A 281 17.91 1.30 11.42
CA LEU A 281 18.82 2.33 11.91
C LEU A 281 19.84 1.78 12.92
N ARG A 282 19.39 0.92 13.85
CA ARG A 282 20.28 0.27 14.83
C ARG A 282 21.38 -0.55 14.15
N GLU A 283 21.03 -1.29 13.10
CA GLU A 283 21.95 -2.15 12.36
C GLU A 283 23.07 -1.38 11.65
N LEU A 284 22.98 -0.06 11.46
CA LEU A 284 24.10 0.75 10.95
C LEU A 284 25.34 0.69 11.84
N PHE A 285 25.15 0.35 13.12
CA PHE A 285 26.19 0.27 14.13
C PHE A 285 26.59 -1.17 14.47
N ASP A 286 25.94 -2.16 13.84
CA ASP A 286 26.35 -3.55 13.90
C ASP A 286 27.49 -3.73 12.89
N GLY A 287 28.68 -4.12 13.37
CA GLY A 287 29.92 -4.12 12.58
C GLY A 287 29.95 -5.06 11.35
N GLU A 288 28.86 -5.77 11.06
CA GLU A 288 28.71 -6.70 9.94
C GLU A 288 27.86 -6.13 8.79
N ARG A 289 27.09 -5.04 8.99
CA ARG A 289 26.23 -4.49 7.94
C ARG A 289 27.06 -3.76 6.88
N LYS A 290 26.93 -4.20 5.62
CA LYS A 290 27.54 -3.54 4.44
C LYS A 290 26.57 -2.66 3.66
N ASP A 291 25.27 -2.86 3.86
CA ASP A 291 24.23 -2.21 3.07
C ASP A 291 23.86 -0.86 3.68
N SER A 292 23.76 0.16 2.83
CA SER A 292 23.35 1.52 3.20
C SER A 292 21.86 1.58 3.54
N LEU A 293 21.41 2.69 4.14
CA LEU A 293 19.98 2.94 4.29
C LEU A 293 19.24 3.00 2.95
N ARG A 294 19.90 3.40 1.87
CA ARG A 294 19.27 3.46 0.54
C ARG A 294 19.00 2.06 -0.02
N ASP A 295 19.88 1.10 0.24
CA ASP A 295 19.74 -0.28 -0.24
C ASP A 295 18.49 -0.97 0.31
N LEU A 296 17.98 -0.52 1.47
CA LEU A 296 16.70 -0.97 2.04
C LEU A 296 15.54 -0.82 1.05
N LEU A 297 15.55 0.20 0.20
CA LEU A 297 14.48 0.45 -0.78
C LEU A 297 14.36 -0.66 -1.83
N SER A 298 15.39 -1.51 -1.99
CA SER A 298 15.36 -2.66 -2.89
C SER A 298 14.55 -3.84 -2.33
N TRP A 299 14.31 -3.86 -1.01
CA TRP A 299 13.46 -4.88 -0.37
C TRP A 299 11.99 -4.67 -0.70
N PHE A 300 11.63 -3.43 -1.05
CA PHE A 300 10.26 -3.04 -1.36
C PHE A 300 9.98 -3.15 -2.84
N ARG A 301 8.83 -3.74 -3.18
CA ARG A 301 8.39 -3.82 -4.57
C ARG A 301 8.01 -2.43 -5.07
N PRO A 302 8.46 -2.05 -6.27
CA PRO A 302 8.09 -0.78 -6.87
C PRO A 302 6.59 -0.71 -7.21
N THR A 303 6.10 0.49 -7.49
CA THR A 303 4.77 0.69 -8.09
C THR A 303 4.92 0.53 -9.61
N SER A 304 3.91 -0.01 -10.29
CA SER A 304 3.89 -0.20 -11.75
C SER A 304 2.53 0.16 -12.32
N TYR A 305 2.41 0.31 -13.65
CA TYR A 305 1.11 0.52 -14.31
C TYR A 305 0.13 -0.61 -13.98
N ALA A 306 0.59 -1.86 -13.97
CA ALA A 306 -0.23 -3.02 -13.58
C ALA A 306 -0.75 -2.91 -12.14
N HIS A 307 0.08 -2.41 -11.22
CA HIS A 307 -0.32 -2.17 -9.84
C HIS A 307 -1.36 -1.03 -9.74
N VAL A 308 -1.13 0.09 -10.43
CA VAL A 308 -2.06 1.24 -10.45
C VAL A 308 -3.42 0.80 -11.03
N GLY A 309 -3.42 0.12 -12.17
CA GLY A 309 -4.66 -0.36 -12.81
C GLY A 309 -5.45 -1.33 -11.92
N ALA A 310 -4.76 -2.28 -11.28
CA ALA A 310 -5.40 -3.21 -10.34
C ALA A 310 -6.00 -2.49 -9.12
N LEU A 311 -5.34 -1.45 -8.61
CA LEU A 311 -5.86 -0.63 -7.53
C LEU A 311 -7.09 0.18 -7.97
N LEU A 312 -7.03 0.87 -9.11
CA LEU A 312 -8.14 1.67 -9.62
C LEU A 312 -9.37 0.81 -9.90
N GLN A 313 -9.19 -0.40 -10.44
CA GLN A 313 -10.29 -1.35 -10.63
C GLN A 313 -10.91 -1.77 -9.30
N ARG A 314 -10.08 -2.04 -8.28
CA ARG A 314 -10.55 -2.43 -6.95
C ARG A 314 -11.29 -1.29 -6.22
N LEU A 315 -10.89 -0.04 -6.47
CA LEU A 315 -11.57 1.16 -5.95
C LEU A 315 -12.79 1.58 -6.79
N ASP A 316 -13.18 0.76 -7.79
CA ASP A 316 -14.29 1.01 -8.70
C ASP A 316 -14.16 2.35 -9.46
N MET A 317 -12.92 2.75 -9.74
CA MET A 317 -12.61 3.98 -10.49
C MET A 317 -12.52 3.73 -11.99
N VAL A 318 -12.19 2.49 -12.40
CA VAL A 318 -12.06 2.10 -13.80
C VAL A 318 -12.59 0.70 -14.03
N SER A 319 -13.08 0.44 -15.25
CA SER A 319 -13.48 -0.91 -15.66
C SER A 319 -12.28 -1.81 -15.92
N ARG A 320 -12.50 -3.12 -15.86
CA ARG A 320 -11.49 -4.11 -16.27
C ARG A 320 -11.01 -3.90 -17.71
N GLU A 321 -11.94 -3.57 -18.61
CA GLU A 321 -11.63 -3.32 -20.02
C GLU A 321 -10.69 -2.12 -20.19
N LYS A 322 -10.90 -1.04 -19.43
CA LYS A 322 -9.99 0.11 -19.41
C LYS A 322 -8.61 -0.29 -18.89
N VAL A 323 -8.54 -1.13 -17.85
CA VAL A 323 -7.26 -1.65 -17.36
C VAL A 323 -6.53 -2.44 -18.44
N ASP A 324 -7.20 -3.42 -19.04
CA ASP A 324 -6.60 -4.27 -20.07
C ASP A 324 -6.14 -3.46 -21.30
N SER A 325 -6.91 -2.44 -21.70
CA SER A 325 -6.55 -1.52 -22.80
C SER A 325 -5.29 -0.74 -22.47
N VAL A 326 -5.23 -0.08 -21.31
CA VAL A 326 -4.04 0.72 -20.93
C VAL A 326 -2.82 -0.18 -20.76
N LEU A 327 -2.94 -1.35 -20.14
CA LEU A 327 -1.81 -2.28 -20.01
C LEU A 327 -1.34 -2.82 -21.37
N THR A 328 -2.21 -2.86 -22.38
CA THR A 328 -1.83 -3.21 -23.75
C THR A 328 -1.06 -2.07 -24.41
N ASP A 329 -1.53 -0.83 -24.27
CA ASP A 329 -0.86 0.35 -24.84
C ASP A 329 0.51 0.60 -24.19
N TYR A 330 0.64 0.25 -22.91
CA TYR A 330 1.83 0.45 -22.08
C TYR A 330 2.61 -0.88 -21.89
N ALA A 331 2.41 -1.90 -22.74
CA ALA A 331 2.87 -3.28 -22.53
C ALA A 331 4.38 -3.43 -22.30
N ASP A 332 5.21 -2.63 -22.97
CA ASP A 332 6.68 -2.70 -22.88
C ASP A 332 7.21 -2.32 -21.48
N PHE A 333 6.40 -1.63 -20.68
CA PHE A 333 6.82 -1.10 -19.39
C PHE A 333 5.71 -1.19 -18.32
N ALA A 334 4.62 -1.91 -18.61
CA ALA A 334 3.47 -2.10 -17.73
C ALA A 334 3.83 -2.63 -16.33
N HIS A 335 4.95 -3.35 -16.24
CA HIS A 335 5.48 -3.95 -15.02
C HIS A 335 6.78 -3.30 -14.52
N ASN A 336 7.25 -2.22 -15.16
CA ASN A 336 8.44 -1.49 -14.74
C ASN A 336 8.16 -0.67 -13.47
N ASP A 337 9.23 -0.32 -12.75
CA ASP A 337 9.18 0.60 -11.62
C ASP A 337 8.75 1.99 -12.09
N LEU A 338 7.70 2.52 -11.48
CA LEU A 338 7.27 3.90 -11.62
C LEU A 338 7.78 4.71 -10.42
N PRO A 339 8.66 5.71 -10.64
CA PRO A 339 8.95 6.70 -9.62
C PRO A 339 7.68 7.49 -9.27
N PRO A 340 7.64 8.18 -8.11
CA PRO A 340 6.44 8.84 -7.61
C PRO A 340 5.75 9.81 -8.58
N ASN A 341 6.50 10.52 -9.44
CA ASN A 341 5.92 11.39 -10.46
C ASN A 341 5.22 10.61 -11.58
N GLU A 342 5.81 9.50 -12.04
CA GLU A 342 5.21 8.66 -13.09
C GLU A 342 3.98 7.87 -12.60
N VAL A 343 3.81 7.76 -11.28
CA VAL A 343 2.54 7.27 -10.71
C VAL A 343 1.39 8.23 -11.03
N ALA A 344 1.64 9.54 -11.02
CA ALA A 344 0.63 10.54 -11.39
C ALA A 344 0.32 10.47 -12.91
N ASP A 345 1.32 10.27 -13.75
CA ASP A 345 1.13 9.99 -15.18
C ASP A 345 0.26 8.75 -15.41
N ALA A 346 0.51 7.68 -14.64
CA ALA A 346 -0.29 6.47 -14.75
C ALA A 346 -1.77 6.74 -14.40
N LEU A 347 -2.07 7.53 -13.36
CA LEU A 347 -3.44 7.92 -13.03
C LEU A 347 -4.13 8.65 -14.19
N GLN A 348 -3.41 9.53 -14.89
CA GLN A 348 -3.92 10.22 -16.08
C GLN A 348 -4.17 9.24 -17.24
N ALA A 349 -3.24 8.31 -17.51
CA ALA A 349 -3.40 7.30 -18.57
C ALA A 349 -4.63 6.39 -18.35
N PHE A 350 -4.93 6.06 -17.09
CA PHE A 350 -6.15 5.34 -16.70
C PHE A 350 -7.42 6.20 -16.78
N GLY A 351 -7.31 7.50 -17.02
CA GLY A 351 -8.44 8.42 -17.22
C GLY A 351 -9.12 8.81 -15.91
N VAL A 352 -8.37 8.89 -14.81
CA VAL A 352 -8.90 9.34 -13.51
C VAL A 352 -8.27 10.66 -13.03
N ALA A 353 -7.30 11.19 -13.78
CA ALA A 353 -6.61 12.43 -13.48
C ALA A 353 -6.41 13.28 -14.72
N ILE A 354 -6.17 14.56 -14.50
CA ILE A 354 -5.67 15.52 -15.49
C ILE A 354 -4.33 16.08 -15.04
N SER A 355 -3.59 16.67 -15.97
CA SER A 355 -2.36 17.40 -15.67
C SER A 355 -2.38 18.80 -16.27
N ALA A 356 -1.64 19.70 -15.63
CA ALA A 356 -1.26 21.00 -16.14
C ALA A 356 0.24 20.97 -16.42
N HIS A 357 0.61 21.13 -17.69
CA HIS A 357 2.01 21.14 -18.12
C HIS A 357 2.80 22.25 -17.43
N ALA A 358 4.04 21.93 -17.06
CA ALA A 358 4.95 22.86 -16.39
C ALA A 358 6.07 23.40 -17.31
N ASP A 359 5.99 23.07 -18.61
CA ASP A 359 6.89 23.59 -19.64
C ASP A 359 6.20 24.72 -20.43
N ASP A 360 6.89 25.23 -21.45
CA ASP A 360 6.36 26.27 -22.33
C ASP A 360 5.07 25.83 -23.06
N VAL A 361 4.12 26.76 -23.14
CA VAL A 361 2.88 26.61 -23.91
C VAL A 361 2.82 27.61 -25.05
N ASP A 362 2.28 27.18 -26.18
CA ASP A 362 2.15 28.03 -27.37
C ASP A 362 1.04 29.09 -27.22
N ASP A 363 -0.02 28.78 -26.48
CA ASP A 363 -1.18 29.65 -26.25
C ASP A 363 -1.78 29.38 -24.87
N LEU A 364 -1.76 30.40 -24.00
CA LEU A 364 -2.28 30.30 -22.63
C LEU A 364 -3.79 30.05 -22.59
N GLU A 365 -4.58 30.73 -23.42
CA GLU A 365 -6.04 30.62 -23.42
C GLU A 365 -6.47 29.21 -23.88
N GLU A 366 -5.86 28.70 -24.95
CA GLU A 366 -6.10 27.33 -25.43
C GLU A 366 -5.65 26.29 -24.40
N SER A 367 -4.54 26.53 -23.70
CA SER A 367 -4.05 25.64 -22.65
C SER A 367 -5.00 25.59 -21.44
N TYR A 368 -5.47 26.73 -20.95
CA TYR A 368 -6.50 26.76 -19.90
C TYR A 368 -7.80 26.09 -20.34
N ALA A 369 -8.23 26.34 -21.59
CA ALA A 369 -9.42 25.71 -22.15
C ALA A 369 -9.27 24.18 -22.22
N GLY A 370 -8.10 23.68 -22.58
CA GLY A 370 -7.77 22.25 -22.61
C GLY A 370 -7.88 21.61 -21.22
N ILE A 371 -7.27 22.22 -20.21
CA ILE A 371 -7.31 21.73 -18.81
C ILE A 371 -8.76 21.70 -18.30
N LEU A 372 -9.51 22.79 -18.50
CA LEU A 372 -10.91 22.87 -18.08
C LEU A 372 -11.83 21.88 -18.80
N ALA A 373 -11.59 21.65 -20.10
CA ALA A 373 -12.33 20.65 -20.87
C ALA A 373 -12.03 19.23 -20.37
N ALA A 374 -10.76 18.88 -20.18
CA ALA A 374 -10.37 17.57 -19.64
C ALA A 374 -10.95 17.34 -18.23
N ALA A 375 -10.96 18.37 -17.39
CA ALA A 375 -11.60 18.32 -16.07
C ALA A 375 -13.11 18.06 -16.18
N ALA A 376 -13.80 18.77 -17.08
CA ALA A 376 -15.23 18.59 -17.29
C ALA A 376 -15.59 17.19 -17.80
N GLU A 377 -14.77 16.61 -18.68
CA GLU A 377 -14.97 15.25 -19.21
C GLU A 377 -14.98 14.19 -18.10
N LEU A 378 -14.13 14.33 -17.07
CA LEU A 378 -14.09 13.40 -15.93
C LEU A 378 -15.35 13.43 -15.06
N THR A 379 -16.16 14.48 -15.16
CA THR A 379 -17.37 14.63 -14.34
C THR A 379 -18.59 13.86 -14.88
N ASP A 380 -18.41 13.08 -15.96
CA ASP A 380 -19.49 12.32 -16.62
C ASP A 380 -20.71 13.20 -16.98
N GLY A 381 -20.45 14.46 -17.33
CA GLY A 381 -21.45 15.45 -17.71
C GLY A 381 -22.13 16.20 -16.56
N ALA A 382 -21.69 16.03 -15.31
CA ALA A 382 -22.17 16.83 -14.18
C ALA A 382 -21.76 18.30 -14.29
N VAL A 383 -20.62 18.58 -14.92
CA VAL A 383 -20.12 19.93 -15.19
C VAL A 383 -19.87 20.12 -16.68
N SER A 384 -20.32 21.25 -17.20
CA SER A 384 -20.01 21.73 -18.54
C SER A 384 -19.25 23.05 -18.45
N ILE A 385 -18.18 23.18 -19.24
CA ILE A 385 -17.38 24.40 -19.35
C ILE A 385 -17.50 24.94 -20.77
N THR A 386 -17.84 26.23 -20.89
CA THR A 386 -17.88 26.95 -22.16
C THR A 386 -17.27 28.33 -22.02
N ASP A 387 -17.06 29.02 -23.15
CA ASP A 387 -16.68 30.44 -23.19
C ASP A 387 -15.41 30.79 -22.40
N VAL A 388 -14.41 29.89 -22.40
CA VAL A 388 -13.11 30.12 -21.77
C VAL A 388 -12.36 31.23 -22.48
N ARG A 389 -11.93 32.26 -21.75
CA ARG A 389 -11.19 33.42 -22.28
C ARG A 389 -10.23 33.99 -21.25
N LEU A 390 -9.09 34.48 -21.71
CA LEU A 390 -8.16 35.26 -20.89
C LEU A 390 -8.33 36.75 -21.21
N ARG A 391 -8.62 37.57 -20.20
CA ARG A 391 -8.90 39.00 -20.37
C ARG A 391 -7.95 39.84 -19.53
N ALA A 392 -7.36 40.87 -20.14
CA ALA A 392 -6.60 41.88 -19.41
C ALA A 392 -7.47 42.58 -18.35
N ASP A 393 -6.90 42.79 -17.17
CA ASP A 393 -7.55 43.40 -16.01
C ASP A 393 -6.67 44.45 -15.33
N GLU A 394 -7.27 45.56 -14.89
CA GLU A 394 -6.51 46.67 -14.32
C GLU A 394 -5.99 46.38 -12.90
N GLU A 395 -6.58 45.42 -12.18
CA GLU A 395 -6.23 45.10 -10.79
C GLU A 395 -5.31 43.87 -10.68
N TYR A 396 -5.49 42.88 -11.56
CA TYR A 396 -4.81 41.56 -11.48
C TYR A 396 -3.94 41.22 -12.69
N ASP A 397 -3.68 42.17 -13.59
CA ASP A 397 -3.02 42.00 -14.90
C ASP A 397 -3.87 41.20 -15.90
N GLU A 398 -4.26 39.97 -15.55
CA GLU A 398 -5.15 39.11 -16.34
C GLU A 398 -6.16 38.34 -15.47
N VAL A 399 -7.32 38.04 -16.05
CA VAL A 399 -8.39 37.25 -15.43
C VAL A 399 -8.86 36.20 -16.42
N LEU A 400 -8.88 34.95 -15.98
CA LEU A 400 -9.49 33.82 -16.68
C LEU A 400 -11.01 33.85 -16.44
N GLU A 401 -11.79 33.88 -17.52
CA GLU A 401 -13.24 33.85 -17.49
C GLU A 401 -13.75 32.57 -18.18
N PHE A 402 -14.71 31.87 -17.57
CA PHE A 402 -15.37 30.73 -18.20
C PHE A 402 -16.79 30.54 -17.66
N ALA A 403 -17.67 29.89 -18.42
CA ALA A 403 -19.01 29.55 -17.98
C ALA A 403 -19.09 28.10 -17.50
N ARG A 404 -19.34 27.90 -16.21
CA ARG A 404 -19.62 26.60 -15.58
C ARG A 404 -21.12 26.37 -15.52
N ASN A 405 -21.63 25.39 -16.26
CA ASN A 405 -23.08 25.13 -16.36
C ASN A 405 -23.88 26.41 -16.71
N GLY A 406 -23.30 27.26 -17.56
CA GLY A 406 -23.88 28.55 -17.96
C GLY A 406 -23.72 29.70 -16.95
N VAL A 407 -23.05 29.47 -15.82
CA VAL A 407 -22.76 30.50 -14.81
C VAL A 407 -21.32 30.99 -14.98
N LEU A 408 -21.14 32.29 -15.13
CA LEU A 408 -19.81 32.90 -15.26
C LEU A 408 -18.99 32.70 -13.98
N VAL A 409 -17.77 32.23 -14.17
CA VAL A 409 -16.70 32.12 -13.18
C VAL A 409 -15.54 32.99 -13.65
N THR A 410 -14.88 33.65 -12.71
CA THR A 410 -13.73 34.52 -12.96
C THR A 410 -12.63 34.19 -11.97
N GLN A 411 -11.41 33.96 -12.46
CA GLN A 411 -10.25 33.63 -11.65
C GLN A 411 -9.09 34.59 -12.00
N PRO A 412 -8.51 35.32 -11.02
CA PRO A 412 -7.27 36.06 -11.24
C PRO A 412 -6.10 35.14 -11.62
N THR A 413 -5.25 35.60 -12.53
CA THR A 413 -4.04 34.90 -12.99
C THR A 413 -2.83 35.83 -12.98
N GLU A 414 -1.68 35.36 -12.53
CA GLU A 414 -0.41 36.11 -12.50
C GLU A 414 0.64 35.40 -13.37
N HIS A 415 0.64 35.68 -14.68
CA HIS A 415 1.64 35.15 -15.59
C HIS A 415 2.93 35.96 -15.54
N GLN A 416 4.07 35.29 -15.33
CA GLN A 416 5.39 35.94 -15.42
C GLN A 416 5.92 36.01 -16.87
N SER A 417 5.28 35.26 -17.78
CA SER A 417 5.55 35.22 -19.23
C SER A 417 4.33 34.65 -19.94
N ASP A 418 4.16 35.02 -21.21
CA ASP A 418 3.14 34.53 -22.14
C ASP A 418 3.32 33.04 -22.52
N GLU A 419 4.42 32.41 -22.10
CA GLU A 419 4.73 31.00 -22.40
C GLU A 419 4.49 30.07 -21.21
N TYR A 420 4.10 30.56 -20.02
CA TYR A 420 3.98 29.72 -18.82
C TYR A 420 2.63 29.87 -18.14
N LEU A 421 2.00 28.73 -17.86
CA LEU A 421 0.77 28.65 -17.06
C LEU A 421 1.00 29.12 -15.62
N ASP A 422 -0.01 29.79 -15.06
CA ASP A 422 -0.05 30.08 -13.63
C ASP A 422 -0.60 28.86 -12.88
N HIS A 423 0.32 27.99 -12.43
CA HIS A 423 -0.03 26.79 -11.67
C HIS A 423 -0.76 27.10 -10.35
N LEU A 424 -0.55 28.27 -9.74
CA LEU A 424 -1.27 28.64 -8.52
C LEU A 424 -2.73 28.95 -8.86
N ALA A 425 -2.98 29.73 -9.90
CA ALA A 425 -4.34 29.98 -10.39
C ALA A 425 -5.06 28.67 -10.78
N ILE A 426 -4.36 27.70 -11.36
CA ILE A 426 -4.92 26.37 -11.67
C ILE A 426 -5.36 25.63 -10.42
N VAL A 427 -4.52 25.59 -9.38
CA VAL A 427 -4.87 24.98 -8.09
C VAL A 427 -6.08 25.68 -7.47
N GLU A 428 -6.22 26.99 -7.63
CA GLU A 428 -7.36 27.75 -7.12
C GLU A 428 -8.65 27.51 -7.90
N PHE A 429 -8.62 27.52 -9.24
CA PHE A 429 -9.84 27.36 -10.03
C PHE A 429 -10.33 25.93 -10.15
N ILE A 430 -9.48 24.91 -9.95
CA ILE A 430 -9.89 23.53 -10.21
C ILE A 430 -11.09 23.11 -9.37
N GLY A 431 -11.21 23.64 -8.15
CA GLY A 431 -12.37 23.43 -7.27
C GLY A 431 -13.67 24.03 -7.82
N HIS A 432 -13.61 24.96 -8.77
CA HIS A 432 -14.80 25.42 -9.49
C HIS A 432 -15.35 24.36 -10.46
N VAL A 433 -14.54 23.38 -10.88
CA VAL A 433 -14.98 22.31 -11.78
C VAL A 433 -15.55 21.11 -11.01
N ASP A 434 -15.51 21.15 -9.67
CA ASP A 434 -16.18 20.13 -8.85
C ASP A 434 -17.70 20.12 -9.08
N PRO A 435 -18.35 18.94 -9.13
CA PRO A 435 -19.81 18.84 -9.21
C PRO A 435 -20.53 19.52 -8.05
N ASP A 436 -21.78 19.94 -8.24
CA ASP A 436 -22.54 20.56 -7.14
C ASP A 436 -22.76 19.54 -6.00
N PRO A 437 -22.75 19.98 -4.71
CA PRO A 437 -22.95 19.09 -3.58
C PRO A 437 -24.22 18.22 -3.72
N GLY A 438 -24.06 16.90 -3.58
CA GLY A 438 -25.15 15.93 -3.67
C GLY A 438 -25.46 15.41 -5.08
N THR A 439 -24.77 15.90 -6.11
CA THR A 439 -24.85 15.32 -7.48
C THR A 439 -23.86 14.17 -7.66
N ASP A 440 -22.61 14.41 -7.29
CA ASP A 440 -21.50 13.46 -7.36
C ASP A 440 -20.58 13.74 -6.16
N PRO A 441 -20.22 12.74 -5.35
CA PRO A 441 -19.32 12.92 -4.21
C PRO A 441 -17.83 13.11 -4.61
N ARG A 442 -17.47 12.89 -5.88
CA ARG A 442 -16.10 13.08 -6.37
C ARG A 442 -15.71 14.55 -6.40
N ARG A 443 -14.43 14.78 -6.16
CA ARG A 443 -13.76 16.09 -6.15
C ARG A 443 -12.40 15.97 -6.82
N PHE A 444 -11.89 17.07 -7.35
CA PHE A 444 -10.50 17.16 -7.76
C PHE A 444 -9.59 17.30 -6.54
N HIS A 445 -8.64 16.38 -6.41
CA HIS A 445 -7.60 16.43 -5.39
C HIS A 445 -6.26 16.65 -6.06
N MET A 446 -5.49 17.63 -5.60
CA MET A 446 -4.14 17.85 -6.13
C MET A 446 -3.24 16.70 -5.70
N VAL A 447 -2.51 16.11 -6.64
CA VAL A 447 -1.55 15.03 -6.36
C VAL A 447 -0.20 15.65 -5.99
N ASP A 448 0.21 15.45 -4.74
CA ASP A 448 1.55 15.75 -4.27
C ASP A 448 2.38 14.47 -4.14
N PHE A 449 3.64 14.58 -4.54
CA PHE A 449 4.59 13.48 -4.58
C PHE A 449 6.00 14.00 -4.33
N VAL A 450 6.92 13.07 -4.04
CA VAL A 450 8.31 13.40 -3.76
C VAL A 450 8.97 13.94 -5.03
N ARG A 451 9.23 15.25 -5.06
CA ARG A 451 9.88 15.95 -6.19
C ARG A 451 11.41 15.92 -6.07
N GLN A 452 12.08 15.68 -7.19
CA GLN A 452 13.52 15.89 -7.29
C GLN A 452 13.83 17.40 -7.40
N PRO A 453 14.94 17.89 -6.82
CA PRO A 453 15.26 19.32 -6.78
C PRO A 453 15.36 20.04 -8.14
N ASN A 454 15.64 19.32 -9.22
CA ASN A 454 15.85 19.88 -10.56
C ASN A 454 14.88 19.31 -11.61
N GLY A 455 13.82 18.63 -11.19
CA GLY A 455 12.82 18.14 -12.12
C GLY A 455 11.81 19.23 -12.46
N VAL A 456 11.45 19.33 -13.73
CA VAL A 456 10.24 20.02 -14.16
C VAL A 456 9.11 19.01 -14.05
N TYR A 457 8.03 19.39 -13.38
CA TYR A 457 6.94 18.49 -13.04
C TYR A 457 5.62 19.16 -13.29
N GLU A 458 4.74 18.46 -13.97
CA GLU A 458 3.35 18.86 -14.14
C GLU A 458 2.64 18.91 -12.78
N THR A 459 1.54 19.67 -12.74
CA THR A 459 0.59 19.61 -11.61
C THR A 459 -0.53 18.67 -11.99
N TYR A 460 -0.76 17.63 -11.19
CA TYR A 460 -1.82 16.64 -11.46
C TYR A 460 -2.98 16.81 -10.50
N PHE A 461 -4.18 16.55 -10.99
CA PHE A 461 -5.40 16.53 -10.21
C PHE A 461 -6.16 15.23 -10.47
N VAL A 462 -6.41 14.44 -9.43
CA VAL A 462 -7.19 13.20 -9.51
C VAL A 462 -8.65 13.47 -9.14
N PHE A 463 -9.58 12.94 -9.92
CA PHE A 463 -11.02 13.07 -9.64
C PHE A 463 -11.53 11.84 -8.89
N ALA A 464 -11.78 11.98 -7.59
CA ALA A 464 -12.04 10.86 -6.70
C ALA A 464 -12.97 11.22 -5.54
N THR A 465 -13.69 10.24 -5.00
CA THR A 465 -14.37 10.40 -3.70
C THR A 465 -13.33 10.49 -2.57
N PRO A 466 -13.70 11.00 -1.39
CA PRO A 466 -12.80 11.00 -0.22
C PRO A 466 -12.27 9.60 0.13
N GLU A 467 -13.08 8.56 -0.01
CA GLU A 467 -12.69 7.17 0.26
C GLU A 467 -11.70 6.65 -0.79
N GLN A 468 -11.95 6.95 -2.07
CA GLN A 468 -11.06 6.59 -3.18
C GLN A 468 -9.71 7.31 -3.03
N ALA A 469 -9.72 8.62 -2.76
CA ALA A 469 -8.52 9.40 -2.52
C ALA A 469 -7.70 8.84 -1.34
N ALA A 470 -8.35 8.51 -0.21
CA ALA A 470 -7.67 7.89 0.92
C ALA A 470 -7.07 6.51 0.56
N GLY A 471 -7.72 5.74 -0.32
CA GLY A 471 -7.19 4.47 -0.85
C GLY A 471 -5.94 4.67 -1.71
N LEU A 472 -5.99 5.60 -2.67
CA LEU A 472 -4.87 5.94 -3.55
C LEU A 472 -3.66 6.44 -2.76
N ALA A 473 -3.86 7.40 -1.85
CA ALA A 473 -2.78 7.96 -1.05
C ALA A 473 -2.08 6.88 -0.19
N ARG A 474 -2.87 5.94 0.35
CA ARG A 474 -2.36 4.84 1.16
C ARG A 474 -1.52 3.86 0.35
N GLU A 475 -2.00 3.42 -0.80
CA GLU A 475 -1.40 2.29 -1.53
C GLU A 475 -0.37 2.71 -2.61
N LEU A 476 -0.45 3.95 -3.09
CA LEU A 476 0.49 4.48 -4.09
C LEU A 476 1.60 5.34 -3.49
N GLY A 477 1.48 5.75 -2.22
CA GLY A 477 2.48 6.59 -1.55
C GLY A 477 2.42 8.07 -1.96
N VAL A 478 1.35 8.51 -2.61
CA VAL A 478 1.09 9.91 -2.97
C VAL A 478 0.31 10.63 -1.87
N GLU A 479 0.32 11.95 -1.86
CA GLU A 479 -0.55 12.78 -1.02
C GLU A 479 -1.60 13.46 -1.89
N LEU A 480 -2.83 13.52 -1.42
CA LEU A 480 -3.98 14.09 -2.13
C LEU A 480 -4.58 15.20 -1.27
N HIS A 481 -4.69 16.39 -1.85
CA HIS A 481 -5.09 17.63 -1.16
C HIS A 481 -6.41 18.19 -1.66
#